data_AF-A0A921L8U1-F1
#
_entry.id   AF-A0A921L8U1-F1
#
_cell.length_a   1.000
_cell.length_b   1.000
_cell.length_c   1.000
_cell.angle_alpha   90.00
_cell.angle_beta   90.00
_cell.angle_gamma   90.00
#
_symmetry.space_group_name_H-M   'P 1'
#
loop_
_entity.id
_entity.type
_entity.pdbx_description
1 polymer ?
#
loop_
_entity_poly.entity_id
_entity_poly.type
_entity_poly.pdbx_seq_one_letter_code
_entity_poly.pdbx_strand_id
1 'polypeptide(L)'
;QSDVTLLRRKDYVKHPKASGYRSLHIVVKVPVFQAEGPIDVPVEIQIRTVGMDMWASLEHKLRYKTNVDKKLVDQYGDQLQGYADELEKIERGMQDIHQNLI
;
A
#
# COMPACT_ATOMS: atom_id res chain seq x y z
N GLN A 1 0.61 -2.04 28.03
CA GLN A 1 0.14 -1.64 26.69
C GLN A 1 -0.08 -2.92 25.90
N SER A 2 -1.33 -3.37 25.81
CA SER A 2 -1.75 -4.68 25.25
C SER A 2 -3.01 -4.52 24.40
N ASP A 3 -3.13 -3.36 23.75
CA ASP A 3 -4.37 -2.87 23.14
C ASP A 3 -4.46 -3.21 21.64
N VAL A 4 -3.40 -3.81 21.08
CA VAL A 4 -3.30 -4.12 19.65
C VAL A 4 -2.69 -5.51 19.48
N THR A 5 -3.46 -6.45 18.93
CA THR A 5 -2.97 -7.80 18.59
C THR A 5 -2.83 -7.95 17.07
N LEU A 6 -1.65 -8.28 16.57
CA LEU A 6 -1.47 -8.58 15.14
C LEU A 6 -2.15 -9.90 14.78
N LEU A 7 -3.08 -9.86 13.83
CA LEU A 7 -3.77 -11.03 13.29
C LEU A 7 -3.14 -11.50 11.99
N ARG A 8 -2.74 -10.57 11.11
CA ARG A 8 -2.15 -10.88 9.81
C ARG A 8 -1.17 -9.81 9.38
N ARG A 9 -0.11 -10.22 8.69
CA ARG A 9 0.81 -9.32 7.99
C ARG A 9 1.00 -9.78 6.55
N LYS A 10 0.91 -8.87 5.59
CA LYS A 10 1.33 -9.07 4.20
C LYS A 10 2.25 -7.95 3.79
N ASP A 11 3.45 -8.30 3.35
CA ASP A 11 4.49 -7.35 3.03
C ASP A 11 4.68 -7.25 1.51
N TYR A 12 3.90 -6.39 0.86
CA TYR A 12 4.06 -6.13 -0.58
C TYR A 12 5.15 -5.10 -0.87
N VAL A 13 5.82 -4.55 0.15
CA VAL A 13 7.03 -3.76 -0.06
C VAL A 13 8.19 -4.70 -0.38
N LYS A 14 8.35 -5.77 0.42
CA LYS A 14 9.37 -6.81 0.19
C LYS A 14 9.01 -7.74 -0.98
N HIS A 15 7.73 -8.05 -1.14
CA HIS A 15 7.24 -8.96 -2.19
C HIS A 15 6.14 -8.26 -3.00
N PRO A 16 6.51 -7.31 -3.90
CA PRO A 16 5.55 -6.57 -4.70
C PRO A 16 4.67 -7.49 -5.54
N LYS A 17 3.44 -7.05 -5.81
CA LYS A 17 2.59 -7.75 -6.77
C LYS A 17 3.16 -7.61 -8.18
N ALA A 18 2.77 -8.51 -9.08
CA ALA A 18 3.16 -8.45 -10.49
C ALA A 18 2.78 -7.13 -11.17
N SER A 19 1.74 -6.41 -10.68
CA SER A 19 1.38 -5.09 -11.20
C SER A 19 2.35 -3.97 -10.81
N GLY A 20 3.30 -4.20 -9.90
CA GLY A 20 4.14 -3.16 -9.29
C GLY A 20 3.60 -2.61 -7.97
N TYR A 21 2.41 -3.05 -7.53
CA TYR A 21 1.80 -2.60 -6.28
C TYR A 21 2.65 -2.93 -5.04
N ARG A 22 2.91 -1.91 -4.22
CA ARG A 22 3.68 -1.96 -2.97
C ARG A 22 2.90 -1.31 -1.82
N SER A 23 2.82 -2.01 -0.69
CA SER A 23 2.26 -1.53 0.57
C SER A 23 2.47 -2.60 1.65
N LEU A 24 2.62 -2.20 2.91
CA LEU A 24 2.57 -3.14 4.04
C LEU A 24 1.15 -3.19 4.57
N HIS A 25 0.52 -4.36 4.53
CA HIS A 25 -0.83 -4.58 5.07
C HIS A 25 -0.72 -5.33 6.39
N ILE A 26 -1.25 -4.75 7.45
CA ILE A 26 -1.40 -5.41 8.75
C ILE A 26 -2.86 -5.44 9.13
N VAL A 27 -3.33 -6.60 9.60
CA VAL A 27 -4.65 -6.73 10.21
C VAL A 27 -4.41 -6.87 11.69
N VAL A 28 -5.00 -5.98 12.47
CA VAL A 28 -4.90 -5.96 13.93
C VAL A 28 -6.27 -6.11 14.57
N LYS A 29 -6.30 -6.63 15.78
CA LYS A 29 -7.48 -6.66 16.64
C LYS A 29 -7.41 -5.47 17.60
N VAL A 30 -8.45 -4.66 17.64
CA VAL A 30 -8.58 -3.52 18.57
C VAL A 30 -9.92 -3.60 19.31
N PRO A 31 -9.96 -3.29 20.62
CA PRO A 31 -11.21 -3.23 21.36
C PRO A 31 -11.98 -1.96 21.00
N VAL A 32 -13.23 -2.11 20.57
CA VAL A 32 -14.18 -1.01 20.32
C VAL A 32 -15.26 -1.08 21.39
N PHE A 33 -15.40 -0.02 22.18
CA PHE A 33 -16.38 0.07 23.26
C PHE A 33 -17.76 0.47 22.71
N GLN A 34 -18.74 -0.42 22.85
CA GLN A 34 -20.15 -0.17 22.56
C GLN A 34 -20.95 -0.04 23.86
N ALA A 35 -22.24 0.31 23.75
CA ALA A 35 -23.13 0.44 24.91
C ALA A 35 -23.23 -0.85 25.76
N GLU A 36 -23.06 -2.01 25.12
CA GLU A 36 -23.13 -3.34 25.77
C GLU A 36 -21.76 -3.84 26.27
N GLY A 37 -20.67 -3.12 26.00
CA GLY A 37 -19.30 -3.47 26.39
C GLY A 37 -18.29 -3.44 25.24
N PRO A 38 -17.02 -3.82 25.51
CA PRO A 38 -15.98 -3.88 24.49
C PRO A 38 -16.17 -5.08 23.56
N ILE A 39 -16.11 -4.83 22.25
CA ILE A 39 -16.01 -5.87 21.22
C ILE A 39 -14.67 -5.78 20.51
N ASP A 40 -14.03 -6.92 20.27
CA ASP A 40 -12.80 -6.99 19.51
C ASP A 40 -13.10 -6.94 18.01
N VAL A 41 -12.64 -5.88 17.33
CA VAL A 41 -12.87 -5.68 15.90
C VAL A 41 -11.57 -5.81 15.12
N PRO A 42 -11.54 -6.58 14.00
CA PRO A 42 -10.40 -6.60 13.10
C PRO A 42 -10.34 -5.31 12.26
N VAL A 43 -9.18 -4.66 12.23
CA VAL A 43 -8.91 -3.46 11.43
C VAL A 43 -7.74 -3.74 10.50
N GLU A 44 -7.89 -3.45 9.21
CA GLU A 44 -6.78 -3.45 8.25
C GLU A 44 -6.14 -2.07 8.21
N ILE A 45 -4.82 -2.03 8.42
CA ILE A 45 -3.99 -0.85 8.29
C ILE A 45 -3.05 -1.08 7.11
N GLN A 46 -3.06 -0.14 6.16
CA GLN A 46 -2.16 -0.15 5.01
C GLN A 46 -1.14 0.97 5.17
N ILE A 47 0.13 0.60 5.31
CA ILE A 47 1.25 1.53 5.45
C ILE A 47 1.93 1.67 4.10
N ARG A 48 2.15 2.92 3.68
CA ARG A 48 2.70 3.30 2.37
C ARG A 48 3.57 4.54 2.50
N THR A 49 4.55 4.67 1.61
CA THR A 49 5.17 5.96 1.31
C THR A 49 4.23 6.81 0.45
N VAL A 50 4.55 8.09 0.31
CA VAL A 50 3.79 9.00 -0.55
C VAL A 50 3.83 8.54 -2.02
N GLY A 51 4.98 8.06 -2.50
CA GLY A 51 5.12 7.55 -3.88
C GLY A 51 4.29 6.30 -4.12
N MET A 52 4.28 5.35 -3.16
CA MET A 52 3.42 4.16 -3.24
C MET A 52 1.94 4.52 -3.32
N ASP A 53 1.50 5.52 -2.55
CA ASP A 53 0.08 5.92 -2.54
C ASP A 53 -0.34 6.65 -3.83
N MET A 54 0.51 7.54 -4.33
CA MET A 54 0.32 8.20 -5.62
C MET A 54 0.18 7.17 -6.74
N TRP A 55 1.10 6.21 -6.79
CA TRP A 55 1.08 5.13 -7.78
C TRP A 55 -0.18 4.28 -7.69
N ALA A 56 -0.53 3.80 -6.49
CA ALA A 56 -1.68 2.94 -6.26
C ALA A 56 -3.00 3.62 -6.62
N SER A 57 -3.12 4.93 -6.34
CA SER A 57 -4.29 5.72 -6.70
C SER A 57 -4.48 5.83 -8.22
N LEU A 58 -3.40 6.00 -8.97
CA LEU A 58 -3.46 6.05 -10.44
C LEU A 58 -3.77 4.68 -11.04
N GLU A 59 -3.13 3.61 -10.56
CA GLU A 59 -3.39 2.25 -11.00
C GLU A 59 -4.85 1.83 -10.76
N HIS A 60 -5.37 2.13 -9.57
CA HIS A 60 -6.77 1.86 -9.24
C HIS A 60 -7.72 2.61 -10.17
N LYS A 61 -7.44 3.88 -10.45
CA LYS A 61 -8.25 4.68 -11.39
C LYS A 61 -8.20 4.12 -12.81
N LEU A 62 -7.05 3.60 -13.25
CA LEU A 62 -6.90 2.96 -14.56
C LEU A 62 -7.70 1.67 -14.65
N ARG A 63 -7.64 0.81 -13.62
CA ARG A 63 -8.29 -0.52 -13.64
C ARG A 63 -9.80 -0.49 -13.43
N TYR A 64 -10.31 0.43 -12.62
CA TYR A 64 -11.71 0.42 -12.19
C TYR A 64 -12.61 1.43 -12.91
N LYS A 65 -12.07 2.31 -13.75
CA LYS A 65 -12.90 3.17 -14.60
C LYS A 65 -13.43 2.39 -15.81
N THR A 66 -14.74 2.19 -15.85
CA THR A 66 -15.46 1.36 -16.84
C THR A 66 -15.38 1.84 -18.29
N ASN A 67 -14.91 3.07 -18.53
CA ASN A 67 -14.91 3.69 -19.86
C ASN A 67 -13.53 3.77 -20.50
N VAL A 68 -12.51 3.10 -19.93
CA VAL A 68 -11.17 3.06 -20.51
C VAL A 68 -11.08 1.88 -21.47
N ASP A 69 -10.56 2.11 -22.68
CA ASP A 69 -10.28 1.04 -23.64
C ASP A 69 -9.31 0.03 -23.01
N LYS A 70 -9.65 -1.26 -23.08
CA LYS A 70 -8.83 -2.35 -22.55
C LYS A 70 -7.39 -2.30 -23.08
N LYS A 71 -7.18 -1.90 -24.34
CA LYS A 71 -5.83 -1.74 -24.91
C LYS A 71 -5.02 -0.68 -24.19
N LEU A 72 -5.67 0.42 -23.76
CA LEU A 72 -5.02 1.47 -22.98
C LEU A 72 -4.74 0.99 -21.55
N VAL A 73 -5.63 0.19 -20.95
CA VAL A 73 -5.39 -0.41 -19.63
C VAL A 73 -4.16 -1.31 -19.64
N ASP A 74 -4.02 -2.15 -20.67
CA ASP A 74 -2.87 -3.05 -20.80
C ASP A 74 -1.58 -2.24 -21.05
N GLN A 75 -1.59 -1.30 -22.01
CA GLN A 75 -0.44 -0.44 -22.32
C GLN A 75 0.04 0.37 -21.11
N TYR A 76 -0.86 1.09 -20.45
CA TYR A 76 -0.50 1.92 -19.29
C TYR A 76 -0.23 1.07 -18.05
N GLY A 77 -0.76 -0.15 -17.97
CA GLY A 77 -0.45 -1.10 -16.90
C GLY A 77 1.04 -1.46 -16.86
N ASP A 78 1.61 -1.78 -18.02
CA ASP A 78 3.04 -2.09 -18.14
C ASP A 78 3.91 -0.86 -17.82
N GLN A 79 3.51 0.32 -18.28
CA GLN A 79 4.21 1.57 -17.96
C GLN A 79 4.16 1.88 -16.46
N LEU A 80 2.99 1.69 -15.82
CA LEU A 80 2.85 1.86 -14.38
C LEU A 80 3.75 0.90 -13.62
N GLN A 81 3.88 -0.35 -14.04
CA GLN A 81 4.82 -1.28 -13.41
C GLN A 81 6.25 -0.72 -13.42
N GLY A 82 6.72 -0.18 -14.56
CA GLY A 82 8.02 0.49 -14.65
C GLY A 82 8.14 1.69 -13.70
N TYR A 83 7.10 2.53 -13.62
CA TYR A 83 7.10 3.67 -12.70
C TYR A 83 7.13 3.27 -11.22
N ALA A 84 6.54 2.13 -10.85
CA ALA A 84 6.64 1.63 -9.47
C ALA A 84 8.09 1.32 -9.08
N ASP A 85 8.88 0.78 -10.01
CA ASP A 85 10.30 0.47 -9.78
C ASP A 85 11.17 1.74 -9.76
N GLU A 86 10.86 2.73 -10.60
CA GLU A 86 11.55 4.03 -10.57
C GLU A 86 11.27 4.79 -9.27
N LEU A 87 10.01 4.81 -8.82
CA LEU A 87 9.63 5.46 -7.58
C LEU A 87 10.35 4.86 -6.38
N GLU A 88 10.50 3.53 -6.30
CA GLU A 88 11.24 2.94 -5.19
C GLU A 88 12.73 3.31 -5.20
N LYS A 89 13.38 3.38 -6.38
CA LYS A 89 14.77 3.84 -6.45
C LYS A 89 14.92 5.28 -5.95
N ILE A 90 13.99 6.15 -6.34
CA ILE A 90 13.97 7.56 -5.91
C ILE A 90 13.76 7.66 -4.39
N GLU A 91 12.75 6.96 -3.86
CA GLU A 91 12.44 6.98 -2.43
C GLU A 91 13.55 6.38 -1.58
N ARG A 92 14.20 5.31 -2.06
CA ARG A 92 15.37 4.71 -1.40
C ARG A 92 16.55 5.68 -1.36
N GLY A 93 16.84 6.37 -2.47
CA GLY A 93 17.89 7.39 -2.50
C GLY A 93 17.62 8.55 -1.55
N MET A 94 16.38 9.03 -1.45
CA MET A 94 16.00 10.05 -0.47
C MET A 94 16.13 9.54 0.97
N GLN A 95 15.74 8.28 1.23
CA GLN A 95 15.87 7.66 2.54
C GLN A 95 17.34 7.50 2.96
N ASP A 96 18.23 7.13 2.04
CA ASP A 96 19.67 7.02 2.30
C ASP A 96 20.26 8.39 2.65
N ILE A 97 19.88 9.46 1.94
CA ILE A 97 20.29 10.83 2.27
C ILE A 97 19.80 11.20 3.67
N HIS A 98 18.52 10.95 3.98
CA HIS A 98 17.95 11.25 5.29
C HIS A 98 18.67 10.50 6.43
N GLN A 99 19.02 9.23 6.23
CA GLN A 99 19.79 8.46 7.21
C GLN A 99 21.20 9.00 7.44
N ASN A 100 21.84 9.58 6.42
CA ASN A 100 23.17 10.18 6.57
C ASN A 100 23.16 11.56 7.26
N LEU A 101 21.99 12.17 7.40
CA LEU A 101 21.82 13.48 8.06
C LEU A 101 21.50 13.35 9.56
N ILE A 102 21.23 12.14 10.07
CA ILE A 102 20.87 11.85 11.46
C ILE A 102 22.02 11.07 12.11
#